data_AF-A0AAD4R794-F1
#
_entry.id   AF-A0AAD4R794-F1
#
_cell.length_a   1.000
_cell.length_b   1.000
_cell.length_c   1.000
_cell.angle_alpha   90.00
_cell.angle_beta   90.00
_cell.angle_gamma   90.00
#
_symmetry.space_group_name_H-M   'P 1'
#
loop_
_entity.id
_entity.type
_entity.pdbx_description
1 polymer ?
#
loop_
_entity_poly.entity_id
_entity_poly.type
_entity_poly.pdbx_seq_one_letter_code
_entity_poly.pdbx_strand_id
1 'polypeptide(L)'
;MDNWESVISQIEQSKQQIVESIEAAERLKVKSPLHAVSPNSHNRISNGVNSVQHGSTFKQLLPTQVQNSSKLSDAKRVLCINCGKDRTIPFVVEGGSENGELIFVGAILEPSLSLHVGDVLLAINGIQLSGRVLSEVSAFLYTLFYERNEITIELIPAGGIPIDIREVLEDNNWSELHSVLRDNVYLRTVPCTTRPPTEDEVDGEHYYFVSTSRFIDLLEAGVFLEHGIFQGFNLSIIPSLIPIPVWIYFRAMPFPSSIIITTQF
;
A
#
# COMPACT_ATOMS: atom_id res chain seq x y z
N MET A 1 -16.97 14.83 23.61
CA MET A 1 -17.75 14.33 22.46
C MET A 1 -16.82 14.47 21.30
N ASP A 2 -16.12 13.38 21.06
CA ASP A 2 -14.73 13.40 20.66
C ASP A 2 -14.65 13.36 19.13
N ASN A 3 -13.64 14.06 18.60
CA ASN A 3 -13.33 14.27 17.19
C ASN A 3 -13.19 12.98 16.34
N TRP A 4 -13.38 11.80 16.93
CA TRP A 4 -13.16 10.50 16.31
C TRP A 4 -14.31 10.03 15.43
N GLU A 5 -15.56 10.40 15.73
CA GLU A 5 -16.65 10.18 14.78
C GLU A 5 -16.46 11.02 13.51
N SER A 6 -15.85 12.21 13.64
CA SER A 6 -15.47 13.06 12.52
C SER A 6 -14.33 12.44 11.71
N VAL A 7 -13.30 11.88 12.36
CA VAL A 7 -12.19 11.19 11.68
C VAL A 7 -12.66 9.92 10.97
N ILE A 8 -13.48 9.07 11.62
CA ILE A 8 -14.07 7.88 10.98
C ILE A 8 -14.98 8.30 9.82
N SER A 9 -15.81 9.33 10.02
CA SER A 9 -16.65 9.89 8.95
C SER A 9 -15.82 10.44 7.79
N GLN A 10 -14.67 11.07 8.03
CA GLN A 10 -13.77 11.57 6.99
C GLN A 10 -13.09 10.44 6.24
N ILE A 11 -12.72 9.36 6.93
CA ILE A 11 -12.18 8.14 6.33
C ILE A 11 -13.26 7.47 5.46
N GLU A 12 -14.49 7.33 5.95
CA GLU A 12 -15.62 6.76 5.20
C GLU A 12 -16.01 7.63 4.00
N GLN A 13 -16.06 8.95 4.14
CA GLN A 13 -16.32 9.89 3.04
C GLN A 13 -15.22 9.82 1.98
N SER A 14 -13.95 9.74 2.41
CA SER A 14 -12.82 9.64 1.48
C SER A 14 -12.84 8.30 0.72
N LYS A 15 -13.17 7.19 1.41
CA LYS A 15 -13.38 5.88 0.78
C LYS A 15 -14.54 5.91 -0.23
N GLN A 16 -15.66 6.54 0.13
CA GLN A 16 -16.83 6.64 -0.72
C GLN A 16 -16.56 7.49 -1.98
N GLN A 17 -15.85 8.62 -1.84
CA GLN A 17 -15.47 9.46 -2.98
C GLN A 17 -14.53 8.74 -3.96
N ILE A 18 -13.63 7.89 -3.45
CA ILE A 18 -12.74 7.07 -4.28
C ILE A 18 -13.56 6.02 -5.05
N VAL A 19 -14.48 5.31 -4.37
CA VAL A 19 -15.39 4.34 -5.01
C VAL A 19 -16.22 5.01 -6.11
N GLU A 20 -16.82 6.16 -5.83
CA GLU A 20 -17.62 6.92 -6.82
C GLU A 20 -16.78 7.38 -8.01
N SER A 21 -15.52 7.77 -7.77
CA SER A 21 -14.59 8.17 -8.83
C SER A 21 -14.18 6.98 -9.72
N ILE A 22 -13.99 5.80 -9.12
CA ILE A 22 -13.71 4.54 -9.83
C ILE A 22 -14.94 4.12 -10.64
N GLU A 23 -16.13 4.10 -10.04
CA GLU A 23 -17.38 3.78 -10.74
C GLU A 23 -17.67 4.76 -11.88
N ALA A 24 -17.40 6.05 -11.70
CA ALA A 24 -17.55 7.05 -12.75
C ALA A 24 -16.59 6.79 -13.92
N ALA A 25 -15.34 6.42 -13.62
CA ALA A 25 -14.35 6.04 -14.62
C ALA A 25 -14.73 4.74 -15.36
N GLU A 26 -15.34 3.77 -14.67
CA GLU A 26 -15.87 2.54 -15.28
C GLU A 26 -17.09 2.82 -16.16
N ARG A 27 -18.03 3.67 -15.72
CA ARG A 27 -19.20 4.07 -16.53
C ARG A 27 -18.82 4.75 -17.84
N LEU A 28 -17.66 5.41 -17.90
CA LEU A 28 -17.10 5.98 -19.12
C LEU A 28 -16.50 4.91 -20.05
N LYS A 29 -15.99 3.80 -19.52
CA LYS A 29 -15.53 2.63 -20.31
C LYS A 29 -16.69 1.80 -20.89
N VAL A 30 -17.86 1.80 -20.24
CA VAL A 30 -19.02 0.94 -20.58
C VAL A 30 -19.83 1.40 -21.80
N LYS A 31 -19.55 2.57 -22.41
CA LYS A 31 -20.30 3.07 -23.58
C LYS A 31 -19.95 2.42 -24.94
N SER A 32 -19.43 1.20 -24.95
CA SER A 32 -19.16 0.40 -26.17
C SER A 32 -20.08 -0.84 -26.22
N PRO A 33 -20.88 -1.11 -27.28
CA PRO A 33 -21.90 -2.17 -27.22
C PRO A 33 -21.38 -3.60 -27.49
N LEU A 34 -21.58 -4.45 -26.47
CA LEU A 34 -22.06 -5.85 -26.40
C LEU A 34 -21.71 -6.89 -27.49
N HIS A 35 -21.25 -8.07 -27.04
CA HIS A 35 -21.86 -9.36 -27.41
C HIS A 35 -21.74 -10.39 -26.26
N ALA A 36 -22.84 -11.11 -26.02
CA ALA A 36 -23.12 -11.97 -24.86
C ALA A 36 -22.75 -13.45 -25.08
N VAL A 37 -22.33 -14.16 -24.01
CA VAL A 37 -22.55 -15.61 -23.81
C VAL A 37 -22.71 -15.90 -22.30
N SER A 38 -23.62 -16.81 -21.97
CA SER A 38 -24.09 -17.20 -20.62
C SER A 38 -23.59 -18.63 -20.23
N PRO A 39 -23.96 -19.25 -19.08
CA PRO A 39 -23.01 -19.64 -18.03
C PRO A 39 -23.07 -21.15 -17.64
N ASN A 40 -22.15 -21.61 -16.78
CA ASN A 40 -22.22 -22.78 -15.84
C ASN A 40 -20.80 -23.02 -15.27
N SER A 41 -20.50 -23.49 -14.05
CA SER A 41 -21.26 -24.06 -12.92
C SER A 41 -20.33 -24.27 -11.69
N HIS A 42 -20.88 -24.09 -10.48
CA HIS A 42 -20.61 -24.64 -9.12
C HIS A 42 -19.32 -25.40 -8.68
N ASN A 43 -18.72 -24.99 -7.53
CA ASN A 43 -18.58 -25.71 -6.22
C ASN A 43 -17.54 -24.97 -5.30
N ARG A 44 -17.77 -24.53 -4.03
CA ARG A 44 -18.04 -25.17 -2.70
C ARG A 44 -16.87 -26.07 -2.20
N ILE A 45 -16.26 -26.06 -0.98
CA ILE A 45 -16.47 -25.54 0.40
C ILE A 45 -15.11 -25.55 1.19
N SER A 46 -15.03 -24.79 2.31
CA SER A 46 -14.31 -25.02 3.62
C SER A 46 -12.78 -24.90 3.73
N ASN A 47 -12.13 -24.63 4.87
CA ASN A 47 -12.34 -23.96 6.19
C ASN A 47 -11.22 -24.52 7.12
N GLY A 48 -10.66 -23.71 8.03
CA GLY A 48 -9.82 -24.15 9.18
C GLY A 48 -8.46 -23.43 9.21
N VAL A 49 -8.20 -22.37 10.00
CA VAL A 49 -8.19 -22.17 11.47
C VAL A 49 -7.00 -22.81 12.19
N ASN A 50 -6.25 -21.95 12.91
CA ASN A 50 -5.23 -22.12 13.97
C ASN A 50 -3.85 -21.59 13.55
N SER A 51 -3.07 -20.85 14.33
CA SER A 51 -3.21 -20.24 15.67
C SER A 51 -1.93 -19.43 15.90
N VAL A 52 -2.05 -18.22 16.47
CA VAL A 52 -1.01 -17.22 16.69
C VAL A 52 -0.09 -17.58 17.87
N GLN A 53 1.23 -17.35 17.74
CA GLN A 53 2.16 -17.22 18.86
C GLN A 53 2.92 -15.90 18.78
N HIS A 54 2.90 -15.16 19.89
CA HIS A 54 3.49 -13.84 20.10
C HIS A 54 5.02 -13.84 20.25
N GLY A 55 5.65 -12.76 19.78
CA GLY A 55 6.67 -12.05 20.56
C GLY A 55 7.84 -11.47 19.77
N SER A 56 7.84 -10.16 19.50
CA SER A 56 9.07 -9.43 19.14
C SER A 56 9.08 -7.99 19.67
N THR A 57 9.87 -7.80 20.72
CA THR A 57 10.30 -6.53 21.31
C THR A 57 11.08 -5.68 20.29
N PHE A 58 10.80 -4.37 20.23
CA PHE A 58 11.61 -3.40 19.48
C PHE A 58 13.08 -3.45 19.94
N LYS A 59 13.96 -4.00 19.10
CA LYS A 59 15.41 -3.93 19.31
C LYS A 59 15.92 -2.58 18.83
N GLN A 60 16.51 -1.84 19.76
CA GLN A 60 17.37 -0.70 19.45
C GLN A 60 18.56 -1.20 18.60
N LEU A 61 18.61 -0.80 17.33
CA LEU A 61 19.60 -1.27 16.36
C LEU A 61 20.96 -0.59 16.60
N LEU A 62 21.95 -1.37 17.02
CA LEU A 62 23.35 -1.17 16.63
C LEU A 62 23.62 -2.04 15.40
N PRO A 63 24.35 -1.55 14.39
CA PRO A 63 24.54 -2.28 13.14
C PRO A 63 25.42 -3.50 13.39
N THR A 64 24.83 -4.70 13.39
CA THR A 64 25.58 -5.95 13.35
C THR A 64 25.44 -6.51 11.94
N GLN A 65 26.51 -6.40 11.17
CA GLN A 65 26.64 -6.99 9.84
C GLN A 65 26.66 -8.52 9.99
N VAL A 66 25.59 -9.20 9.57
CA VAL A 66 25.58 -10.65 9.36
C VAL A 66 25.14 -10.90 7.92
N GLN A 67 26.10 -11.28 7.09
CA GLN A 67 25.86 -11.78 5.74
C GLN A 67 25.27 -13.19 5.84
N ASN A 68 23.94 -13.30 5.74
CA ASN A 68 23.27 -14.53 5.35
C ASN A 68 22.70 -14.30 3.95
N SER A 69 23.03 -15.16 3.00
CA SER A 69 22.42 -15.17 1.66
C SER A 69 20.90 -15.13 1.80
N SER A 70 20.26 -14.06 1.33
CA SER A 70 18.89 -13.76 1.70
C SER A 70 17.90 -14.55 0.83
N LYS A 71 16.86 -15.09 1.48
CA LYS A 71 15.70 -15.69 0.80
C LYS A 71 15.09 -14.73 -0.23
N LEU A 72 15.26 -13.42 -0.03
CA LEU A 72 14.83 -12.36 -0.93
C LEU A 72 15.57 -12.39 -2.27
N SER A 73 16.90 -12.50 -2.29
CA SER A 73 17.66 -12.53 -3.55
C SER A 73 17.32 -13.75 -4.40
N ASP A 74 17.02 -14.88 -3.75
CA ASP A 74 16.73 -16.14 -4.42
C ASP A 74 15.28 -16.23 -4.95
N ALA A 75 14.34 -15.55 -4.27
CA ALA A 75 12.93 -15.50 -4.69
C ALA A 75 12.61 -14.37 -5.67
N LYS A 76 13.49 -13.37 -5.78
CA LYS A 76 13.28 -12.19 -6.62
C LYS A 76 13.40 -12.52 -8.10
N ARG A 77 12.47 -11.99 -8.88
CA ARG A 77 12.45 -12.01 -10.33
C ARG A 77 12.47 -10.60 -10.89
N VAL A 78 13.11 -10.44 -12.04
CA VAL A 78 13.13 -9.18 -12.79
C VAL A 78 12.37 -9.37 -14.10
N LEU A 79 11.46 -8.46 -14.41
CA LEU A 79 10.67 -8.45 -15.64
C LEU A 79 10.80 -7.10 -16.32
N CYS A 80 11.23 -7.09 -17.58
CA CYS A 80 11.17 -5.89 -18.42
C CYS A 80 9.85 -5.89 -19.20
N ILE A 81 9.12 -4.78 -19.16
CA ILE A 81 7.86 -4.58 -19.89
C ILE A 81 8.03 -3.39 -20.84
N ASN A 82 7.68 -3.59 -22.12
CA ASN A 82 7.58 -2.50 -23.07
C ASN A 82 6.28 -1.72 -22.85
N CYS A 83 6.34 -0.39 -22.79
CA CYS A 83 5.19 0.46 -22.46
C CYS A 83 4.15 0.61 -23.57
N GLY A 84 4.28 -0.13 -24.69
CA GLY A 84 3.35 -0.09 -25.81
C GLY A 84 3.33 1.26 -26.53
N LYS A 85 2.69 1.30 -27.70
CA LYS A 85 2.49 2.55 -28.45
C LYS A 85 1.28 3.34 -27.97
N ASP A 86 0.29 2.63 -27.44
CA ASP A 86 -0.95 3.15 -26.88
C ASP A 86 -0.78 3.67 -25.44
N ARG A 87 0.39 3.45 -24.82
CA ARG A 87 0.76 3.95 -23.49
C ARG A 87 -0.19 3.49 -22.39
N THR A 88 -0.87 2.36 -22.59
CA THR A 88 -1.78 1.77 -21.61
C THR A 88 -0.99 0.93 -20.61
N ILE A 89 -1.48 0.89 -19.36
CA ILE A 89 -0.92 -0.01 -18.34
C ILE A 89 -1.58 -1.38 -18.53
N PRO A 90 -0.81 -2.45 -18.80
CA PRO A 90 -1.34 -3.75 -19.19
C PRO A 90 -1.73 -4.67 -18.01
N PHE A 91 -1.76 -4.14 -16.78
CA PHE A 91 -2.14 -4.84 -15.56
C PHE A 91 -2.68 -3.85 -14.53
N VAL A 92 -3.33 -4.35 -13.49
CA VAL A 92 -3.84 -3.59 -12.35
C VAL A 92 -3.06 -3.99 -11.10
N VAL A 93 -2.73 -3.01 -10.27
CA VAL A 93 -2.13 -3.23 -8.95
C VAL A 93 -3.14 -3.00 -7.85
N GLU A 94 -2.99 -3.74 -6.76
CA GLU A 94 -3.79 -3.67 -5.54
C GLU A 94 -2.86 -3.64 -4.31
N GLY A 95 -3.46 -3.60 -3.11
CA GLY A 95 -2.75 -3.55 -1.84
C GLY A 95 -2.49 -2.13 -1.37
N GLY A 96 -1.27 -1.86 -0.91
CA GLY A 96 -0.83 -0.55 -0.44
C GLY A 96 -0.73 -0.48 1.08
N SER A 97 0.22 0.33 1.57
CA SER A 97 0.51 0.41 3.00
C SER A 97 -0.64 1.00 3.82
N GLU A 98 -1.56 1.74 3.22
CA GLU A 98 -2.81 2.20 3.86
C GLU A 98 -3.75 1.04 4.24
N ASN A 99 -3.60 -0.10 3.57
CA ASN A 99 -4.33 -1.33 3.83
C ASN A 99 -3.51 -2.33 4.65
N GLY A 100 -2.26 -2.00 4.98
CA GLY A 100 -1.32 -2.91 5.63
C GLY A 100 -0.78 -4.00 4.70
N GLU A 101 -0.82 -3.78 3.39
CA GLU A 101 -0.47 -4.77 2.37
C GLU A 101 0.68 -4.27 1.48
N LEU A 102 1.53 -5.19 1.03
CA LEU A 102 2.45 -4.93 -0.08
C LEU A 102 1.67 -4.64 -1.37
N ILE A 103 2.32 -3.98 -2.33
CA ILE A 103 1.73 -3.80 -3.66
C ILE A 103 1.83 -5.11 -4.42
N PHE A 104 0.72 -5.61 -4.94
CA PHE A 104 0.68 -6.82 -5.74
C PHE A 104 -0.17 -6.62 -7.00
N VAL A 105 -0.04 -7.55 -7.94
CA VAL A 105 -0.80 -7.56 -9.18
C VAL A 105 -2.20 -8.13 -8.93
N GLY A 106 -3.24 -7.31 -9.04
CA GLY A 106 -4.64 -7.72 -8.86
C GLY A 106 -5.26 -8.31 -10.12
N ALA A 107 -4.90 -7.79 -11.30
CA ALA A 107 -5.41 -8.28 -12.57
C ALA A 107 -4.41 -8.11 -13.72
N ILE A 108 -4.49 -8.99 -14.71
CA ILE A 108 -3.73 -8.91 -15.96
C ILE A 108 -4.68 -8.52 -17.09
N LEU A 109 -4.38 -7.41 -17.78
CA LEU A 109 -5.16 -6.95 -18.92
C LEU A 109 -4.58 -7.45 -20.24
N GLU A 110 -3.26 -7.64 -20.30
CA GLU A 110 -2.56 -8.26 -21.44
C GLU A 110 -1.95 -9.62 -21.08
N PRO A 111 -2.61 -10.74 -21.45
CA PRO A 111 -2.17 -12.09 -21.08
C PRO A 111 -0.81 -12.52 -21.65
N SER A 112 -0.27 -11.78 -22.62
CA SER A 112 1.04 -12.05 -23.20
C SER A 112 2.21 -11.69 -22.27
N LEU A 113 1.95 -10.91 -21.22
CA LEU A 113 2.93 -10.60 -20.20
C LEU A 113 3.23 -11.83 -19.35
N SER A 114 4.50 -12.04 -19.04
CA SER A 114 4.91 -13.04 -18.05
C SER A 114 4.65 -12.56 -16.62
N LEU A 115 3.52 -11.94 -16.34
CA LEU A 115 3.14 -11.44 -15.02
C LEU A 115 1.89 -12.19 -14.56
N HIS A 116 1.80 -12.53 -13.28
CA HIS A 116 0.67 -13.28 -12.74
C HIS A 116 -0.05 -12.48 -11.65
N VAL A 117 -1.35 -12.76 -11.49
CA VAL A 117 -2.11 -12.27 -10.35
C VAL A 117 -1.49 -12.78 -9.06
N GLY A 118 -1.30 -11.89 -8.09
CA GLY A 118 -0.62 -12.14 -6.84
C GLY A 118 0.89 -11.93 -6.86
N ASP A 119 1.52 -11.65 -8.02
CA ASP A 119 2.92 -11.26 -8.07
C ASP A 119 3.11 -9.96 -7.25
N VAL A 120 4.06 -9.96 -6.31
CA VAL A 120 4.32 -8.85 -5.39
C VAL A 120 5.38 -7.94 -5.98
N LEU A 121 5.08 -6.65 -6.15
CA LEU A 121 5.98 -5.68 -6.76
C LEU A 121 6.88 -5.03 -5.71
N LEU A 122 8.19 -5.26 -5.81
CA LEU A 122 9.18 -4.72 -4.87
C LEU A 122 9.74 -3.37 -5.33
N ALA A 123 10.06 -3.24 -6.61
CA ALA A 123 10.63 -2.02 -7.17
C ALA A 123 10.30 -1.88 -8.66
N ILE A 124 10.27 -0.64 -9.17
CA ILE A 124 10.19 -0.37 -10.61
C ILE A 124 11.27 0.64 -10.99
N ASN A 125 12.08 0.30 -11.99
CA ASN A 125 13.25 1.08 -12.42
C ASN A 125 14.19 1.44 -11.25
N GLY A 126 14.37 0.51 -10.31
CA GLY A 126 15.18 0.68 -9.10
C GLY A 126 14.52 1.52 -8.00
N ILE A 127 13.34 2.10 -8.24
CA ILE A 127 12.56 2.81 -7.22
C ILE A 127 11.75 1.80 -6.41
N GLN A 128 12.03 1.74 -5.11
CA GLN A 128 11.37 0.84 -4.18
C GLN A 128 9.88 1.15 -4.06
N LEU A 129 9.05 0.11 -4.05
CA LEU A 129 7.60 0.17 -3.92
C LEU A 129 7.10 -0.36 -2.58
N SER A 130 7.82 -1.29 -1.95
CA SER A 130 7.43 -1.89 -0.66
C SER A 130 7.17 -0.81 0.38
N GLY A 131 5.95 -0.78 0.94
CA GLY A 131 5.54 0.19 1.97
C GLY A 131 4.96 1.51 1.43
N ARG A 132 4.85 1.68 0.10
CA ARG A 132 4.16 2.83 -0.51
C ARG A 132 2.65 2.60 -0.56
N VAL A 133 1.90 3.70 -0.64
CA VAL A 133 0.45 3.66 -0.79
C VAL A 133 0.02 3.36 -2.22
N LEU A 134 -1.15 2.75 -2.39
CA LEU A 134 -1.63 2.28 -3.70
C LEU A 134 -1.78 3.42 -4.71
N SER A 135 -2.35 4.54 -4.27
CA SER A 135 -2.59 5.71 -5.12
C SER A 135 -1.29 6.30 -5.68
N GLU A 136 -0.24 6.34 -4.86
CA GLU A 136 1.08 6.82 -5.25
C GLU A 136 1.75 5.90 -6.27
N VAL A 137 1.65 4.57 -6.06
CA VAL A 137 2.20 3.60 -7.01
C VAL A 137 1.42 3.59 -8.32
N SER A 138 0.10 3.73 -8.27
CA SER A 138 -0.74 3.88 -9.46
C SER A 138 -0.35 5.10 -10.28
N ALA A 139 -0.22 6.28 -9.65
CA ALA A 139 0.21 7.51 -10.30
C ALA A 139 1.64 7.39 -10.89
N PHE A 140 2.53 6.69 -10.18
CA PHE A 140 3.88 6.42 -10.64
C PHE A 140 3.89 5.52 -11.88
N LEU A 141 3.11 4.44 -11.89
CA LEU A 141 2.94 3.58 -13.07
C LEU A 141 2.40 4.34 -14.27
N TYR A 142 1.37 5.17 -14.11
CA TYR A 142 0.86 6.03 -15.19
C TYR A 142 1.95 6.90 -15.80
N THR A 143 2.73 7.56 -14.95
CA THR A 143 3.86 8.40 -15.40
C THR A 143 4.87 7.58 -16.20
N LEU A 144 5.25 6.41 -15.68
CA LEU A 144 6.25 5.55 -16.32
C LEU A 144 5.78 5.00 -17.68
N PHE A 145 4.55 4.49 -17.77
CA PHE A 145 4.02 3.95 -19.04
C PHE A 145 3.83 5.05 -20.10
N TYR A 146 3.55 6.28 -19.66
CA TYR A 146 3.43 7.43 -20.55
C TYR A 146 4.78 7.92 -21.07
N GLU A 147 5.78 8.06 -20.20
CA GLU A 147 7.05 8.72 -20.53
C GLU A 147 8.15 7.77 -21.03
N ARG A 148 8.10 6.49 -20.64
CA ARG A 148 9.17 5.52 -20.93
C ARG A 148 8.78 4.59 -22.07
N ASN A 149 9.79 4.07 -22.76
CA ASN A 149 9.58 3.01 -23.75
C ASN A 149 9.56 1.62 -23.12
N GLU A 150 10.25 1.46 -22.00
CA GLU A 150 10.31 0.24 -21.22
C GLU A 150 10.40 0.55 -19.73
N ILE A 151 9.94 -0.39 -18.91
CA ILE A 151 10.12 -0.39 -17.47
C ILE A 151 10.65 -1.74 -17.01
N THR A 152 11.45 -1.72 -15.95
CA THR A 152 11.96 -2.90 -15.28
C THR A 152 11.28 -3.04 -13.94
N ILE A 153 10.60 -4.15 -13.74
CA ILE A 153 9.90 -4.50 -12.50
C ILE A 153 10.72 -5.55 -11.76
N GLU A 154 11.05 -5.28 -10.51
CA GLU A 154 11.53 -6.26 -9.55
C GLU A 154 10.33 -6.77 -8.74
N LEU A 155 10.13 -8.08 -8.72
CA LEU A 155 8.97 -8.71 -8.10
C LEU A 155 9.32 -10.03 -7.40
N ILE A 156 8.42 -10.48 -6.53
CA ILE A 156 8.40 -11.86 -6.02
C ILE A 156 7.18 -12.55 -6.61
N PRO A 157 7.32 -13.76 -7.20
CA PRO A 157 6.17 -14.49 -7.72
C PRO A 157 5.09 -14.75 -6.65
N ALA A 158 3.84 -14.85 -7.09
CA ALA A 158 2.70 -15.09 -6.21
C ALA A 158 2.95 -16.23 -5.19
N GLY A 159 2.68 -15.96 -3.92
CA GLY A 159 2.92 -16.88 -2.80
C GLY A 159 4.37 -17.00 -2.33
N GLY A 160 5.32 -16.32 -2.97
CA GLY A 160 6.73 -16.31 -2.56
C GLY A 160 7.01 -15.48 -1.30
N ILE A 161 6.16 -14.50 -1.00
CA ILE A 161 6.19 -13.65 0.19
C ILE A 161 4.75 -13.40 0.67
N PRO A 162 4.50 -13.24 1.98
CA PRO A 162 3.21 -12.73 2.46
C PRO A 162 2.88 -11.36 1.88
N ILE A 163 1.61 -11.11 1.59
CA ILE A 163 1.13 -9.79 1.17
C ILE A 163 0.97 -8.86 2.38
N ASP A 164 0.53 -9.40 3.52
CA ASP A 164 0.36 -8.62 4.75
C ASP A 164 1.73 -8.14 5.28
N ILE A 165 1.89 -6.82 5.40
CA ILE A 165 3.12 -6.19 5.86
C ILE A 165 3.46 -6.62 7.29
N ARG A 166 2.47 -6.90 8.15
CA ARG A 166 2.69 -7.38 9.52
C ARG A 166 3.42 -8.71 9.52
N GLU A 167 2.94 -9.66 8.72
CA GLU A 167 3.59 -10.97 8.57
C GLU A 167 5.03 -10.83 8.05
N VAL A 168 5.27 -9.92 7.11
CA VAL A 168 6.61 -9.65 6.58
C VAL A 168 7.54 -9.04 7.64
N LEU A 169 7.03 -8.12 8.47
CA LEU A 169 7.80 -7.47 9.53
C LEU A 169 8.09 -8.42 10.72
N GLU A 170 7.21 -9.38 10.99
CA GLU A 170 7.39 -10.41 12.02
C GLU A 170 8.42 -11.49 11.60
N ASP A 171 8.49 -11.83 10.31
CA ASP A 171 9.43 -12.83 9.80
C ASP A 171 10.80 -12.22 9.43
N ASN A 172 11.82 -12.54 10.23
CA ASN A 172 13.21 -12.12 10.01
C ASN A 172 13.83 -12.61 8.69
N ASN A 173 13.22 -13.60 8.02
CA ASN A 173 13.63 -14.02 6.68
C ASN A 173 13.53 -12.88 5.64
N TRP A 174 12.72 -11.85 5.92
CA TRP A 174 12.53 -10.67 5.07
C TRP A 174 13.22 -9.42 5.63
N SER A 175 14.20 -9.58 6.51
CA SER A 175 14.94 -8.47 7.15
C SER A 175 15.50 -7.43 6.16
N GLU A 176 15.83 -7.82 4.94
CA GLU A 176 16.26 -6.89 3.88
C GLU A 176 15.15 -5.95 3.40
N LEU A 177 13.88 -6.39 3.45
CA LEU A 177 12.72 -5.54 3.14
C LEU A 177 12.30 -4.68 4.32
N HIS A 178 12.66 -5.05 5.55
CA HIS A 178 12.21 -4.35 6.76
C HIS A 178 12.61 -2.88 6.77
N SER A 179 13.84 -2.55 6.36
CA SER A 179 14.28 -1.14 6.30
C SER A 179 13.49 -0.36 5.26
N VAL A 180 13.33 -0.91 4.05
CA VAL A 180 12.57 -0.29 2.96
C VAL A 180 11.11 -0.07 3.35
N LEU A 181 10.49 -1.07 3.99
CA LEU A 181 9.13 -0.99 4.49
C LEU A 181 8.98 0.11 5.54
N ARG A 182 9.85 0.10 6.56
CA ARG A 182 9.82 1.12 7.61
C ARG A 182 10.04 2.50 7.05
N ASP A 183 11.07 2.71 6.23
CA ASP A 183 11.37 4.00 5.60
C ASP A 183 10.15 4.52 4.82
N ASN A 184 9.54 3.68 3.98
CA ASN A 184 8.41 4.12 3.18
C ASN A 184 7.13 4.34 4.00
N VAL A 185 6.82 3.47 4.94
CA VAL A 185 5.64 3.61 5.80
C VAL A 185 5.79 4.84 6.69
N TYR A 186 6.94 5.00 7.35
CA TYR A 186 7.17 6.08 8.31
C TYR A 186 7.10 7.46 7.66
N LEU A 187 7.58 7.60 6.41
CA LEU A 187 7.48 8.83 5.63
C LEU A 187 6.02 9.24 5.32
N ARG A 188 5.07 8.32 5.46
CA ARG A 188 3.68 8.49 5.05
C ARG A 188 2.70 8.40 6.20
N THR A 189 3.16 8.14 7.42
CA THR A 189 2.30 7.94 8.59
C THR A 189 2.57 8.98 9.66
N VAL A 190 1.52 9.37 10.38
CA VAL A 190 1.67 9.98 11.69
C VAL A 190 1.63 8.86 12.74
N PRO A 191 2.70 8.65 13.52
CA PRO A 191 2.75 7.56 14.49
C PRO A 191 1.85 7.82 15.71
N CYS A 192 1.39 6.76 16.37
CA CYS A 192 0.67 6.82 17.65
C CYS A 192 1.62 6.71 18.83
N THR A 193 1.47 7.53 19.87
CA THR A 193 2.27 7.44 21.09
C THR A 193 1.46 7.60 22.37
N THR A 194 1.90 6.96 23.47
CA THR A 194 1.35 7.19 24.82
C THR A 194 2.07 8.28 25.61
N ARG A 195 3.08 8.93 25.01
CA ARG A 195 3.74 10.09 25.59
C ARG A 195 2.78 11.27 25.60
N PRO A 196 2.79 12.15 26.61
CA PRO A 196 2.06 13.43 26.52
C PRO A 196 2.70 14.36 25.47
N PRO A 197 1.91 15.18 24.76
CA PRO A 197 2.42 16.18 23.83
C PRO A 197 3.24 17.27 24.54
N THR A 198 4.23 17.83 23.85
CA THR A 198 4.91 19.08 24.27
C THR A 198 4.17 20.32 23.74
N GLU A 199 4.56 21.52 24.16
CA GLU A 199 3.88 22.78 23.78
C GLU A 199 3.86 23.04 22.26
N ASP A 200 4.90 22.58 21.54
CA ASP A 200 5.05 22.79 20.09
C ASP A 200 4.48 21.62 19.25
N GLU A 201 3.95 20.58 19.88
CA GLU A 201 3.44 19.39 19.19
C GLU A 201 1.94 19.45 18.97
N VAL A 202 1.53 19.11 17.74
CA VAL A 202 0.14 19.07 17.30
C VAL A 202 -0.31 17.62 17.11
N ASP A 203 -1.42 17.27 17.77
CA ASP A 203 -2.06 15.96 17.66
C ASP A 203 -2.56 15.70 16.24
N GLY A 204 -2.26 14.51 15.71
CA GLY A 204 -2.58 14.10 14.35
C GLY A 204 -1.67 14.67 13.25
N GLU A 205 -0.72 15.55 13.59
CA GLU A 205 0.34 15.99 12.67
C GLU A 205 1.70 15.40 13.06
N HIS A 206 2.06 15.49 14.33
CA HIS A 206 3.36 15.01 14.82
C HIS A 206 3.24 13.59 15.34
N TYR A 207 2.25 13.36 16.20
CA TYR A 207 1.85 12.06 16.71
C TYR A 207 0.34 12.06 16.93
N TYR A 208 -0.28 10.88 16.92
CA TYR A 208 -1.54 10.65 17.59
C TYR A 208 -1.25 10.35 19.06
N PHE A 209 -1.54 11.31 19.93
CA PHE A 209 -1.32 11.20 21.36
C PHE A 209 -2.51 10.48 22.00
N VAL A 210 -2.29 9.23 22.41
CA VAL A 210 -3.34 8.36 22.96
C VAL A 210 -3.03 7.97 24.40
N SER A 211 -4.06 7.70 25.20
CA SER A 211 -3.84 7.16 26.55
C SER A 211 -3.29 5.73 26.49
N THR A 212 -2.60 5.28 27.55
CA THR A 212 -2.12 3.88 27.63
C THR A 212 -3.25 2.87 27.49
N SER A 213 -4.40 3.11 28.12
CA SER A 213 -5.58 2.23 27.98
C SER A 213 -6.01 2.15 26.53
N ARG A 214 -6.09 3.30 25.83
CA ARG A 214 -6.52 3.33 24.43
C ARG A 214 -5.51 2.64 23.52
N PHE A 215 -4.22 2.79 23.79
CA PHE A 215 -3.18 2.09 23.05
C PHE A 215 -3.33 0.57 23.19
N ILE A 216 -3.65 0.08 24.39
CA ILE A 216 -3.90 -1.35 24.62
C ILE A 216 -5.14 -1.81 23.84
N ASP A 217 -6.24 -1.06 23.85
CA ASP A 217 -7.43 -1.41 23.04
C ASP A 217 -7.09 -1.55 21.54
N LEU A 218 -6.26 -0.64 21.01
CA LEU A 218 -5.83 -0.66 19.62
C LEU A 218 -4.88 -1.83 19.33
N LEU A 219 -3.98 -2.15 20.28
CA LEU A 219 -3.10 -3.30 20.19
C LEU A 219 -3.90 -4.61 20.15
N GLU A 220 -4.88 -4.77 21.04
CA GLU A 220 -5.78 -5.92 21.10
C GLU A 220 -6.66 -6.04 19.84
N ALA A 221 -7.03 -4.91 19.24
CA ALA A 221 -7.75 -4.87 17.97
C ALA A 221 -6.87 -5.23 16.75
N GLY A 222 -5.55 -5.37 16.91
CA GLY A 222 -4.63 -5.78 15.84
C GLY A 222 -4.49 -4.77 14.70
N VAL A 223 -4.75 -3.48 14.97
CA VAL A 223 -4.73 -2.42 13.93
C VAL A 223 -3.32 -1.85 13.67
N PHE A 224 -2.33 -2.28 14.45
CA PHE A 224 -0.95 -1.81 14.33
C PHE A 224 -0.14 -2.65 13.35
N LEU A 225 0.75 -2.00 12.58
CA LEU A 225 1.75 -2.74 11.77
C LEU A 225 2.85 -3.34 12.64
N GLU A 226 3.34 -2.54 13.58
CA GLU A 226 4.34 -2.91 14.55
C GLU A 226 4.21 -1.96 15.75
N HIS A 227 4.60 -2.42 16.94
CA HIS A 227 4.56 -1.61 18.15
C HIS A 227 5.85 -1.74 18.95
N GLY A 228 6.27 -0.67 19.59
CA GLY A 228 7.51 -0.58 20.35
C GLY A 228 7.38 0.28 21.61
N ILE A 229 8.45 0.27 22.41
CA ILE A 229 8.56 1.13 23.59
C ILE A 229 9.78 2.03 23.41
N PHE A 230 9.57 3.34 23.51
CA PHE A 230 10.62 4.35 23.45
C PHE A 230 10.53 5.26 24.68
N GLN A 231 11.62 5.33 25.45
CA GLN A 231 11.70 6.12 26.69
C GLN A 231 10.54 5.84 27.67
N GLY A 232 10.08 4.60 27.75
CA GLY A 232 8.98 4.18 28.63
C GLY A 232 7.58 4.45 28.09
N PHE A 233 7.44 5.01 26.89
CA PHE A 233 6.15 5.23 26.23
C PHE A 233 5.97 4.27 25.06
N ASN A 234 4.74 3.84 24.83
CA ASN A 234 4.42 3.00 23.67
C ASN A 234 4.38 3.85 22.40
N LEU A 235 4.85 3.28 21.30
CA LEU A 235 4.87 3.87 19.97
C LEU A 235 4.40 2.84 18.95
N SER A 236 3.60 3.25 17.98
CA SER A 236 3.07 2.35 16.95
C SER A 236 2.62 3.11 15.70
N ILE A 237 2.24 2.37 14.67
CA ILE A 237 1.71 2.90 13.40
C ILE A 237 0.41 2.20 13.05
N ILE A 238 -0.58 2.99 12.64
CA ILE A 238 -1.86 2.51 12.10
C ILE A 238 -1.89 2.78 10.59
N PRO A 239 -1.86 1.73 9.73
CA PRO A 239 -1.96 1.82 8.27
C PRO A 239 -3.07 2.75 7.79
N SER A 240 -4.27 2.56 8.34
CA SER A 240 -5.47 3.23 7.86
C SER A 240 -5.52 4.72 8.19
N LEU A 241 -4.54 5.24 8.93
CA LEU A 241 -4.38 6.67 9.20
C LEU A 241 -3.35 7.33 8.29
N ILE A 242 -2.79 6.62 7.31
CA ILE A 242 -1.94 7.23 6.29
C ILE A 242 -2.77 8.26 5.51
N PRO A 243 -2.44 9.57 5.58
CA PRO A 243 -3.11 10.56 4.76
C PRO A 243 -2.78 10.29 3.30
N ILE A 244 -3.80 10.14 2.46
CA ILE A 244 -3.65 10.07 1.01
C ILE A 244 -3.86 11.48 0.46
N PRO A 245 -2.80 12.19 0.01
CA PRO A 245 -2.96 13.55 -0.46
C PRO A 245 -3.84 13.61 -1.71
N VAL A 246 -4.85 14.47 -1.69
CA VAL A 246 -5.80 14.65 -2.81
C VAL A 246 -5.08 15.03 -4.12
N TRP A 247 -3.93 15.71 -4.03
CA TRP A 247 -3.17 16.12 -5.21
C TRP A 247 -2.62 14.97 -6.05
N ILE A 248 -2.46 13.77 -5.48
CA ILE A 248 -2.05 12.57 -6.22
C ILE A 248 -3.05 12.27 -7.34
N TYR A 249 -4.35 12.49 -7.11
CA TYR A 249 -5.38 12.29 -8.11
C TYR A 249 -5.33 13.31 -9.26
N PHE A 250 -4.87 14.53 -9.00
CA PHE A 250 -4.70 15.54 -10.06
C PHE A 250 -3.50 15.26 -10.97
N ARG A 251 -2.50 14.50 -10.49
CA ARG A 251 -1.28 14.19 -11.25
C ARG A 251 -1.40 12.90 -12.07
N ALA A 252 -2.27 11.98 -11.65
CA ALA A 252 -2.48 10.69 -12.30
C ALA A 252 -3.46 10.73 -13.49
N MET A 253 -4.23 11.81 -13.67
CA MET A 253 -5.11 11.95 -14.82
C MET A 253 -4.36 12.59 -16.00
N PRO A 254 -4.29 11.95 -17.19
CA PRO A 254 -3.94 12.66 -18.40
C PRO A 254 -5.05 13.68 -18.63
N PHE A 255 -4.80 14.95 -18.30
CA PHE A 255 -5.75 16.01 -18.63
C PHE A 255 -6.00 15.94 -20.15
N PRO A 256 -7.24 15.76 -20.61
CA PRO A 256 -7.53 15.94 -22.02
C PRO A 256 -7.10 17.36 -22.38
N SER A 257 -6.43 17.51 -23.52
CA SER A 257 -5.78 18.73 -24.02
C SER A 257 -6.73 19.93 -24.28
N SER A 258 -7.90 19.95 -23.65
CA SER A 258 -9.01 20.86 -23.94
C SER A 258 -9.51 21.63 -22.72
N ILE A 259 -8.91 21.48 -21.53
CA ILE A 259 -9.24 22.33 -20.39
C ILE A 259 -8.36 23.58 -20.43
N ILE A 260 -8.86 24.62 -21.09
CA ILE A 260 -8.35 25.98 -20.90
C ILE A 260 -8.83 26.42 -19.52
N ILE A 261 -7.92 26.45 -18.55
CA ILE A 261 -8.16 27.15 -17.28
C ILE A 261 -8.14 28.65 -17.61
N THR A 262 -9.31 29.24 -17.88
CA THR A 262 -9.44 30.69 -17.85
C THR A 262 -9.39 31.13 -16.39
N THR A 263 -8.21 31.55 -15.94
CA THR A 263 -8.10 32.45 -14.79
C THR A 263 -8.74 33.78 -15.18
N GLN A 264 -9.95 34.03 -14.69
CA GLN A 264 -10.43 35.40 -14.54
C GLN A 264 -10.08 35.86 -13.13
N PHE A 265 -9.27 36.93 -13.08
CA PHE A 265 -9.09 37.77 -11.90
C PHE A 265 -10.31 38.68 -11.74
#